data_AF-A0A934XNL6-F1
#
_entry.id   AF-A0A934XNL6-F1
#
_cell.length_a   1.000
_cell.length_b   1.000
_cell.length_c   1.000
_cell.angle_alpha   90.00
_cell.angle_beta   90.00
_cell.angle_gamma   90.00
#
_symmetry.space_group_name_H-M   'P 1'
#
loop_
_entity.id
_entity.type
_entity.pdbx_description
1 polymer ?
#
loop_
_entity_poly.entity_id
_entity_poly.type
_entity_poly.pdbx_seq_one_letter_code
_entity_poly.pdbx_strand_id
1 'polypeptide(L)'
;MPARRSRIPYAYANRERRQLILHHGKQLQSAPFTSLEKFARLTEYSASLYATNDVDTFMLNVSHVILGWSRPHQMWRVPPREERSNDWLGFDAYPDWSGWSPRYVDASVPEVPHNNQMYHFWFYASVRYFDGAHIAWLGNRLHEMRVPGTIAGISTGPLGNNGQGVSRQDYELGLAGIAFGGHLARGSALANKQTLTAWPPSQVIYINQIGDWLRANLGGVP
;
A
#
# COMPACT_ATOMS: atom_id res chain seq x y z
N MET A 1 -9.87 -13.29 19.51
CA MET A 1 -9.76 -11.82 19.45
C MET A 1 -8.31 -11.46 19.20
N PRO A 2 -7.93 -10.76 18.10
CA PRO A 2 -6.55 -10.30 17.97
C PRO A 2 -6.28 -9.29 19.08
N ALA A 3 -5.21 -9.52 19.85
CA ALA A 3 -4.74 -8.58 20.85
C ALA A 3 -4.66 -7.19 20.21
N ARG A 4 -5.35 -6.21 20.79
CA ARG A 4 -5.18 -4.79 20.45
C ARG A 4 -3.68 -4.53 20.41
N ARG A 5 -3.11 -4.30 19.22
CA ARG A 5 -1.74 -3.81 19.10
C ARG A 5 -1.65 -2.63 20.06
N SER A 6 -0.62 -2.65 20.91
CA SER A 6 -0.40 -1.64 21.93
C SER A 6 -0.66 -0.27 21.32
N ARG A 7 -1.35 0.59 22.07
CA ARG A 7 -1.58 1.99 21.70
C ARG A 7 -0.22 2.61 21.39
N ILE A 8 0.18 2.59 20.12
CA ILE A 8 1.30 3.36 19.62
C ILE A 8 0.98 4.78 20.07
N PRO A 9 1.81 5.43 20.91
CA PRO A 9 1.58 6.81 21.27
C PRO A 9 1.47 7.60 19.96
N TYR A 10 0.27 8.12 19.70
CA TYR A 10 -0.16 8.82 18.49
C TYR A 10 0.57 10.16 18.27
N ALA A 11 1.76 10.33 18.83
CA ALA A 11 2.66 11.41 18.50
C ALA A 11 3.12 11.15 17.07
N TYR A 12 2.36 11.74 16.15
CA TYR A 12 2.57 11.87 14.72
C TYR A 12 3.75 11.04 14.20
N ALA A 13 3.42 10.04 13.37
CA ALA A 13 4.21 9.66 12.21
C ALA A 13 5.35 10.70 11.97
N ASN A 14 6.61 10.28 12.05
CA ASN A 14 7.72 11.23 12.09
C ASN A 14 7.73 12.09 10.80
N ARG A 15 7.34 13.37 10.93
CA ARG A 15 7.18 14.29 9.79
C ARG A 15 8.48 14.46 9.01
N GLU A 16 9.60 14.52 9.72
CA GLU A 16 10.93 14.61 9.11
C GLU A 16 11.21 13.39 8.23
N ARG A 17 10.95 12.18 8.74
CA ARG A 17 11.07 10.95 7.93
C ARG A 17 10.13 10.97 6.73
N ARG A 18 8.88 11.42 6.88
CA ARG A 18 7.97 11.54 5.73
C ARG A 18 8.47 12.51 4.67
N GLN A 19 9.05 13.64 5.09
CA GLN A 19 9.62 14.62 4.18
C GLN A 19 10.83 14.05 3.42
N LEU A 20 11.67 13.24 4.08
CA LEU A 20 12.74 12.50 3.41
C LEU A 20 12.18 11.52 2.37
N ILE A 21 11.18 10.72 2.73
CA ILE A 21 10.52 9.78 1.82
C ILE A 21 9.89 10.52 0.63
N LEU A 22 9.15 11.60 0.89
CA LEU A 22 8.53 12.43 -0.13
C LEU A 22 9.57 13.04 -1.08
N HIS A 23 10.66 13.59 -0.52
CA HIS A 23 11.74 14.17 -1.31
C HIS A 23 12.36 13.14 -2.24
N HIS A 24 12.69 11.95 -1.73
CA HIS A 24 13.20 10.85 -2.53
C HIS A 24 12.18 10.39 -3.59
N GLY A 25 10.91 10.26 -3.21
CA GLY A 25 9.83 9.91 -4.13
C GLY A 25 9.72 10.88 -5.31
N LYS A 26 9.86 12.18 -5.05
CA LYS A 26 9.89 13.23 -6.09
C LYS A 26 11.12 13.13 -6.99
N GLN A 27 12.30 12.85 -6.44
CA GLN A 27 13.51 12.62 -7.25
C GLN A 27 13.34 11.42 -8.20
N LEU A 28 12.69 10.36 -7.72
CA LEU A 28 12.40 9.17 -8.53
C LEU A 28 11.41 9.44 -9.67
N GLN A 29 10.53 10.45 -9.58
CA GLN A 29 9.57 10.75 -10.66
C GLN A 29 10.30 11.07 -11.97
N SER A 30 11.39 11.84 -11.91
CA SER A 30 12.25 12.18 -13.05
C SER A 30 13.32 11.13 -13.38
N ALA A 31 13.48 10.08 -12.56
CA ALA A 31 14.52 9.08 -12.79
C ALA A 31 14.19 8.16 -13.98
N PRO A 32 15.21 7.67 -14.72
CA PRO A 32 15.03 6.80 -15.89
C PRO A 32 14.77 5.34 -15.49
N PHE A 33 13.86 5.13 -14.55
CA PHE A 33 13.43 3.82 -14.07
C PHE A 33 12.00 3.54 -14.52
N THR A 34 11.64 2.25 -14.56
CA THR A 34 10.25 1.85 -14.72
C THR A 34 9.43 2.25 -13.49
N SER A 35 8.11 2.34 -13.60
CA SER A 35 7.25 2.72 -12.47
C SER A 35 7.31 1.70 -11.33
N LEU A 36 7.38 0.40 -11.63
CA LEU A 36 7.62 -0.61 -10.59
C LEU A 36 8.97 -0.40 -9.89
N GLU A 37 10.04 -0.11 -10.64
CA GLU A 37 11.36 0.08 -10.06
C GLU A 37 11.43 1.36 -9.21
N LYS A 38 10.75 2.44 -9.62
CA LYS A 38 10.59 3.65 -8.80
C LYS A 38 9.86 3.33 -7.50
N PHE A 39 8.78 2.55 -7.56
CA PHE A 39 8.05 2.13 -6.37
C PHE A 39 8.91 1.26 -5.44
N ALA A 40 9.60 0.25 -5.99
CA ALA A 40 10.50 -0.60 -5.22
C ALA A 40 11.58 0.23 -4.49
N ARG A 41 12.27 1.12 -5.21
CA ARG A 41 13.29 2.00 -4.64
C ARG A 41 12.75 2.95 -3.57
N LEU A 42 11.56 3.52 -3.79
CA LEU A 42 10.91 4.36 -2.79
C LEU A 42 10.71 3.58 -1.47
N THR A 43 10.22 2.34 -1.56
CA THR A 43 10.00 1.52 -0.37
C THR A 43 11.29 1.02 0.28
N GLU A 44 12.34 0.74 -0.49
CA GLU A 44 13.67 0.37 0.02
C GLU A 44 14.31 1.54 0.78
N TYR A 45 14.33 2.72 0.15
CA TYR A 45 14.80 3.93 0.79
C TYR A 45 14.01 4.20 2.07
N SER A 46 12.68 4.10 2.00
CA SER A 46 11.83 4.26 3.17
C SER A 46 12.20 3.28 4.27
N ALA A 47 12.36 1.99 3.95
CA ALA A 47 12.72 0.94 4.91
C ALA A 47 14.07 1.21 5.58
N SER A 48 15.05 1.76 4.85
CA SER A 48 16.38 2.12 5.39
C SER A 48 16.34 3.15 6.52
N LEU A 49 15.25 3.92 6.65
CA LEU A 49 15.08 4.95 7.70
C LEU A 49 14.60 4.37 9.05
N TYR A 50 14.37 3.06 9.13
CA TYR A 50 13.80 2.39 10.30
C TYR A 50 14.68 1.23 10.76
N ALA A 51 14.64 0.95 12.06
CA ALA A 51 15.12 -0.33 12.56
C ALA A 51 14.23 -1.46 12.02
N THR A 52 14.81 -2.64 11.81
CA THR A 52 14.12 -3.79 11.17
C THR A 52 12.78 -4.17 11.82
N ASN A 53 12.62 -3.89 13.12
CA ASN A 53 11.43 -4.17 13.91
C ASN A 53 10.39 -3.02 13.96
N ASP A 54 10.72 -1.81 13.49
CA ASP A 54 9.82 -0.65 13.52
C ASP A 54 8.88 -0.61 12.29
N VAL A 55 8.19 -1.73 12.06
CA VAL A 55 7.32 -1.93 10.89
C VAL A 55 6.07 -1.05 10.96
N ASP A 56 5.55 -0.78 12.16
CA ASP A 56 4.36 0.05 12.34
C ASP A 56 4.60 1.50 11.90
N THR A 57 5.72 2.11 12.32
CA THR A 57 6.06 3.49 11.94
C THR A 57 6.42 3.57 10.46
N PHE A 58 7.13 2.57 9.93
CA PHE A 58 7.37 2.44 8.49
C PHE A 58 6.06 2.43 7.70
N MET A 59 5.14 1.54 8.04
CA MET A 59 3.85 1.41 7.33
C MET A 59 3.04 2.70 7.42
N LEU A 60 3.00 3.37 8.58
CA LEU A 60 2.28 4.64 8.73
C LEU A 60 2.88 5.74 7.86
N ASN A 61 4.20 5.94 7.90
CA ASN A 61 4.86 7.01 7.17
C ASN A 61 4.78 6.80 5.65
N VAL A 62 5.00 5.59 5.16
CA VAL A 62 4.89 5.29 3.72
C VAL A 62 3.44 5.42 3.24
N SER A 63 2.46 4.95 4.02
CA SER A 63 1.04 5.14 3.70
C SER A 63 0.67 6.61 3.59
N HIS A 64 1.20 7.43 4.49
CA HIS A 64 0.98 8.87 4.44
C HIS A 64 1.52 9.50 3.16
N VAL A 65 2.70 9.07 2.69
CA VAL A 65 3.31 9.60 1.47
C VAL A 65 2.64 9.08 0.20
N ILE A 66 2.26 7.80 0.15
CA ILE A 66 1.65 7.20 -1.03
C ILE A 66 0.16 7.55 -1.12
N LEU A 67 -0.58 7.39 -0.02
CA LEU A 67 -2.04 7.51 0.00
C LEU A 67 -2.51 8.94 0.33
N GLY A 68 -1.61 9.77 0.85
CA GLY A 68 -1.95 11.10 1.37
C GLY A 68 -2.70 11.04 2.70
N TRP A 69 -2.72 9.86 3.34
CA TRP A 69 -3.48 9.58 4.54
C TRP A 69 -2.86 8.45 5.34
N SER A 70 -2.87 8.62 6.65
CA SER A 70 -2.53 7.52 7.57
C SER A 70 -3.27 7.70 8.89
N ARG A 71 -4.45 7.08 9.03
CA ARG A 71 -5.02 6.81 10.35
C ARG A 71 -4.78 5.33 10.64
N PRO A 72 -3.99 4.97 11.69
CA PRO A 72 -3.62 3.58 12.00
C PRO A 72 -4.81 2.64 12.20
N HIS A 73 -6.00 3.21 12.36
CA HIS A 73 -7.29 2.53 12.30
C HIS A 73 -8.14 3.35 11.34
N GLN A 74 -8.89 2.68 10.46
CA GLN A 74 -9.62 3.31 9.35
C GLN A 74 -8.76 3.65 8.13
N MET A 75 -7.75 2.83 7.83
CA MET A 75 -7.10 2.89 6.51
C MET A 75 -8.07 2.54 5.39
N TRP A 76 -9.12 1.76 5.69
CA TRP A 76 -10.24 1.51 4.78
C TRP A 76 -11.03 2.76 4.39
N ARG A 77 -10.86 3.88 5.12
CA ARG A 77 -11.40 5.19 4.73
C ARG A 77 -10.35 5.92 3.89
N VAL A 78 -10.64 6.11 2.62
CA VAL A 78 -9.88 7.04 1.77
C VAL A 78 -10.42 8.44 2.07
N PRO A 79 -9.58 9.40 2.53
CA PRO A 79 -10.07 10.74 2.78
C PRO A 79 -10.45 11.44 1.46
N PRO A 80 -11.36 12.44 1.53
CA PRO A 80 -11.56 13.38 0.44
C PRO A 80 -10.24 13.96 -0.05
N ARG A 81 -10.16 14.35 -1.33
CA ARG A 81 -8.94 14.92 -1.93
C ARG A 81 -8.43 16.15 -1.15
N GLU A 82 -9.35 16.93 -0.61
CA GLU A 82 -9.12 18.14 0.19
C GLU A 82 -8.50 17.86 1.57
N GLU A 83 -8.66 16.65 2.10
CA GLU A 83 -8.12 16.23 3.40
C GLU A 83 -6.78 15.51 3.29
N ARG A 84 -6.19 15.47 2.10
CA ARG A 84 -4.89 14.81 1.88
C ARG A 84 -3.76 15.62 2.48
N SER A 85 -2.77 14.90 2.98
CA SER A 85 -1.59 15.52 3.57
C SER A 85 -0.75 16.30 2.56
N ASN A 86 -0.11 17.36 3.03
CA ASN A 86 0.97 18.05 2.32
C ASN A 86 2.19 17.15 2.06
N ASP A 87 2.30 16.03 2.79
CA ASP A 87 3.39 15.07 2.65
C ASP A 87 3.07 13.98 1.60
N TRP A 88 2.10 14.21 0.71
CA TRP A 88 1.62 13.25 -0.29
C TRP A 88 2.35 13.39 -1.64
N LEU A 89 2.68 12.26 -2.26
CA LEU A 89 3.42 12.21 -3.53
C LEU A 89 2.57 12.53 -4.77
N GLY A 90 1.24 12.43 -4.66
CA GLY A 90 0.31 12.70 -5.74
C GLY A 90 -0.21 11.43 -6.45
N PHE A 91 -1.35 11.57 -7.14
CA PHE A 91 -1.96 10.47 -7.88
C PHE A 91 -1.19 10.14 -9.17
N ASP A 92 -0.48 11.12 -9.71
CA ASP A 92 0.29 10.96 -10.95
C ASP A 92 1.72 10.45 -10.68
N ALA A 93 2.00 10.05 -9.43
CA ALA A 93 3.29 9.51 -9.06
C ALA A 93 3.48 8.11 -9.66
N TYR A 94 4.47 7.99 -10.55
CA TYR A 94 4.79 6.77 -11.30
C TYR A 94 3.61 6.34 -12.16
N PRO A 95 3.24 7.18 -13.15
CA PRO A 95 1.94 7.09 -13.78
C PRO A 95 1.82 5.80 -14.58
N ASP A 96 2.86 5.36 -15.29
CA ASP A 96 2.78 4.24 -16.22
C ASP A 96 2.82 2.84 -15.57
N TRP A 97 2.56 1.82 -16.40
CA TRP A 97 2.57 0.40 -16.01
C TRP A 97 3.91 -0.29 -16.24
N SER A 98 4.98 0.45 -16.55
CA SER A 98 6.25 -0.15 -16.91
C SER A 98 6.86 -0.95 -15.76
N GLY A 99 7.42 -2.12 -16.09
CA GLY A 99 8.00 -3.05 -15.12
C GLY A 99 6.99 -3.90 -14.35
N TRP A 100 5.70 -3.52 -14.32
CA TRP A 100 4.65 -4.33 -13.70
C TRP A 100 4.34 -5.56 -14.55
N SER A 101 4.01 -6.67 -13.89
CA SER A 101 3.51 -7.86 -14.56
C SER A 101 2.26 -7.53 -15.38
N PRO A 102 2.12 -8.02 -16.62
CA PRO A 102 0.90 -7.85 -17.42
C PRO A 102 -0.38 -8.28 -16.70
N ARG A 103 -0.24 -9.17 -15.70
CA ARG A 103 -1.30 -9.59 -14.79
C ARG A 103 -1.98 -8.43 -14.04
N TYR A 104 -1.24 -7.35 -13.75
CA TYR A 104 -1.72 -6.20 -12.98
C TYR A 104 -2.00 -4.97 -13.85
N VAL A 105 -1.94 -5.12 -15.17
CA VAL A 105 -2.13 -4.01 -16.10
C VAL A 105 -3.58 -3.97 -16.56
N ASP A 106 -4.31 -2.96 -16.08
CA ASP A 106 -5.64 -2.66 -16.59
C ASP A 106 -5.55 -1.92 -17.93
N ALA A 107 -5.54 -2.68 -19.02
CA ALA A 107 -5.57 -2.15 -20.39
C ALA A 107 -6.99 -1.75 -20.86
N SER A 108 -8.02 -1.89 -20.02
CA SER A 108 -9.41 -1.81 -20.46
C SER A 108 -9.97 -0.38 -20.59
N VAL A 109 -9.22 0.64 -20.19
CA VAL A 109 -9.66 2.05 -20.29
C VAL A 109 -8.63 2.90 -21.05
N PRO A 110 -8.72 2.97 -22.39
CA PRO A 110 -7.79 3.72 -23.25
C PRO A 110 -7.73 5.23 -22.96
N GLU A 111 -8.76 5.77 -22.30
CA GLU A 111 -8.97 7.21 -22.08
C GLU A 111 -8.62 7.66 -20.66
N VAL A 112 -8.33 6.73 -19.75
CA VAL A 112 -7.88 7.08 -18.39
C VAL A 112 -6.35 7.07 -18.41
N PRO A 113 -5.70 8.23 -18.22
CA PRO A 113 -4.26 8.28 -18.10
C PRO A 113 -3.86 7.39 -16.93
N HIS A 114 -3.17 6.30 -17.29
CA HIS A 114 -2.50 5.31 -16.48
C HIS A 114 -2.90 5.24 -14.99
N ASN A 115 -3.66 4.20 -14.62
CA ASN A 115 -3.98 3.90 -13.22
C ASN A 115 -2.70 3.81 -12.36
N ASN A 116 -2.68 4.51 -11.22
CA ASN A 116 -1.57 4.46 -10.27
C ASN A 116 -1.58 3.13 -9.51
N GLN A 117 -0.89 2.14 -10.09
CA GLN A 117 -0.82 0.77 -9.55
C GLN A 117 -0.17 0.72 -8.15
N MET A 118 0.82 1.60 -7.90
CA MET A 118 1.42 1.75 -6.57
C MET A 118 0.37 2.15 -5.52
N TYR A 119 -0.48 3.14 -5.82
CA TYR A 119 -1.52 3.61 -4.91
C TYR A 119 -2.48 2.49 -4.55
N HIS A 120 -3.00 1.79 -5.57
CA HIS A 120 -3.97 0.70 -5.41
C HIS A 120 -3.40 -0.44 -4.57
N PHE A 121 -2.20 -0.91 -4.93
CA PHE A 121 -1.49 -1.94 -4.19
C PHE A 121 -1.27 -1.54 -2.73
N TRP A 122 -0.72 -0.35 -2.50
CA TRP A 122 -0.35 0.10 -1.15
C TRP A 122 -1.58 0.36 -0.27
N PHE A 123 -2.69 0.79 -0.86
CA PHE A 123 -3.95 0.94 -0.15
C PHE A 123 -4.36 -0.39 0.50
N TYR A 124 -4.47 -1.46 -0.28
CA TYR A 124 -4.88 -2.76 0.26
C TYR A 124 -3.85 -3.39 1.20
N ALA A 125 -2.56 -3.17 0.96
CA ALA A 125 -1.51 -3.52 1.92
C ALA A 125 -1.72 -2.84 3.27
N SER A 126 -2.04 -1.55 3.26
CA SER A 126 -2.27 -0.75 4.46
C SER A 126 -3.53 -1.18 5.20
N VAL A 127 -4.65 -1.35 4.50
CA VAL A 127 -5.90 -1.86 5.11
C VAL A 127 -5.66 -3.22 5.75
N ARG A 128 -4.96 -4.13 5.06
CA ARG A 128 -4.63 -5.45 5.62
C ARG A 128 -3.79 -5.34 6.89
N TYR A 129 -2.79 -4.47 6.88
CA TYR A 129 -1.82 -4.32 7.96
C TYR A 129 -2.45 -3.72 9.22
N PHE A 130 -3.26 -2.68 9.05
CA PHE A 130 -3.81 -1.84 10.13
C PHE A 130 -5.21 -2.28 10.59
N ASP A 131 -6.10 -2.63 9.64
CA ASP A 131 -7.51 -2.93 9.92
C ASP A 131 -7.80 -4.45 9.85
N GLY A 132 -6.98 -5.20 9.12
CA GLY A 132 -6.99 -6.66 9.11
C GLY A 132 -7.49 -7.29 7.81
N ALA A 133 -7.32 -8.61 7.69
CA ALA A 133 -7.61 -9.38 6.47
C ALA A 133 -9.05 -9.22 6.02
N HIS A 134 -10.01 -9.48 6.90
CA HIS A 134 -11.44 -9.46 6.59
C HIS A 134 -11.90 -8.12 5.99
N ILE A 135 -11.42 -6.99 6.53
CA ILE A 135 -11.74 -5.66 5.98
C ILE A 135 -11.10 -5.46 4.61
N ALA A 136 -9.83 -5.84 4.44
CA ALA A 136 -9.13 -5.68 3.17
C ALA A 136 -9.76 -6.53 2.04
N TRP A 137 -10.07 -7.80 2.33
CA TRP A 137 -10.74 -8.70 1.39
C TRP A 137 -12.15 -8.21 1.01
N LEU A 138 -12.93 -7.77 2.00
CA LEU A 138 -14.26 -7.23 1.76
C LEU A 138 -14.18 -5.94 0.91
N GLY A 139 -13.28 -5.03 1.27
CA GLY A 139 -13.05 -3.79 0.51
C GLY A 139 -12.65 -4.07 -0.94
N ASN A 140 -11.71 -5.00 -1.15
CA ASN A 140 -11.27 -5.38 -2.50
C ASN A 140 -12.41 -5.99 -3.30
N ARG A 141 -13.21 -6.88 -2.69
CA ARG A 141 -14.36 -7.48 -3.36
C ARG A 141 -15.45 -6.46 -3.70
N LEU A 142 -15.74 -5.52 -2.80
CA LEU A 142 -16.76 -4.50 -3.01
C LEU A 142 -16.33 -3.46 -4.05
N HIS A 143 -15.03 -3.16 -4.14
CA HIS A 143 -14.48 -2.27 -5.16
C HIS A 143 -14.71 -2.80 -6.58
N GLU A 144 -14.66 -4.12 -6.76
CA GLU A 144 -14.91 -4.81 -8.04
C GLU A 144 -16.38 -5.02 -8.37
N MET A 145 -17.25 -5.01 -7.36
CA MET A 145 -18.68 -5.15 -7.57
C MET A 145 -19.27 -3.82 -8.05
N ARG A 146 -20.03 -3.84 -9.14
CA ARG A 146 -20.92 -2.72 -9.52
C ARG A 146 -22.08 -2.61 -8.53
N VAL A 147 -21.80 -2.16 -7.32
CA VAL A 147 -22.82 -1.94 -6.28
C VAL A 147 -23.33 -0.49 -6.41
N PRO A 148 -24.63 -0.26 -6.64
CA PRO A 148 -25.19 1.07 -6.62
C PRO A 148 -25.06 1.70 -5.21
N GLY A 149 -24.25 2.76 -5.10
CA GLY A 149 -24.43 3.86 -4.15
C GLY A 149 -24.37 3.64 -2.63
N THR A 150 -24.17 2.43 -2.06
CA THR A 150 -24.55 2.26 -0.63
C THR A 150 -23.76 1.26 0.22
N ILE A 151 -22.43 1.33 0.26
CA ILE A 151 -21.67 0.94 1.47
C ILE A 151 -20.63 2.03 1.75
N ALA A 152 -21.12 3.26 1.99
CA ALA A 152 -20.38 4.54 2.05
C ALA A 152 -19.36 4.69 3.18
N GLY A 153 -18.82 3.59 3.68
CA GLY A 153 -17.71 3.57 4.62
C GLY A 153 -16.53 2.77 4.04
N ILE A 154 -16.77 1.55 3.59
CA ILE A 154 -15.72 0.63 3.19
C ILE A 154 -15.40 0.90 1.71
N SER A 155 -14.30 1.61 1.45
CA SER A 155 -13.74 1.81 0.10
C SER A 155 -14.66 2.51 -0.92
N THR A 156 -15.21 3.68 -0.57
CA THR A 156 -15.74 4.64 -1.56
C THR A 156 -15.10 6.01 -1.37
N GLY A 157 -13.77 6.08 -1.47
CA GLY A 157 -13.06 7.37 -1.57
C GLY A 157 -13.64 8.28 -2.66
N PRO A 158 -13.16 9.53 -2.81
CA PRO A 158 -13.72 10.54 -3.72
C PRO A 158 -13.79 10.15 -5.20
N LEU A 159 -13.38 8.94 -5.57
CA LEU A 159 -13.89 8.19 -6.71
C LEU A 159 -15.33 7.74 -6.45
N GLY A 160 -16.25 8.70 -6.27
CA GLY A 160 -17.71 8.50 -6.30
C GLY A 160 -18.23 8.01 -7.65
N ASN A 161 -17.38 7.40 -8.46
CA ASN A 161 -17.77 6.52 -9.54
C ASN A 161 -17.62 5.11 -8.99
N ASN A 162 -18.76 4.49 -8.69
CA ASN A 162 -18.91 3.04 -8.59
C ASN A 162 -17.88 2.39 -9.51
N GLY A 163 -16.98 1.54 -8.97
CA GLY A 163 -16.02 0.81 -9.80
C GLY A 163 -16.78 0.28 -11.00
N GLN A 164 -16.44 0.73 -12.21
CA GLN A 164 -17.19 0.39 -13.42
C GLN A 164 -16.98 -1.09 -13.81
N GLY A 165 -16.66 -1.96 -12.84
CA GLY A 165 -15.96 -3.21 -13.11
C GLY A 165 -14.56 -2.89 -13.61
N VAL A 166 -13.76 -2.21 -12.79
CA VAL A 166 -12.32 -2.10 -13.06
C VAL A 166 -11.76 -3.53 -12.98
N SER A 167 -10.80 -3.85 -13.84
CA SER A 167 -10.65 -5.20 -14.38
C SER A 167 -10.21 -6.26 -13.35
N ARG A 168 -10.30 -7.55 -13.73
CA ARG A 168 -9.74 -8.68 -12.96
C ARG A 168 -8.30 -8.42 -12.48
N GLN A 169 -7.55 -7.63 -13.24
CA GLN A 169 -6.18 -7.22 -12.94
C GLN A 169 -6.09 -6.33 -11.70
N ASP A 170 -7.00 -5.37 -11.50
CA ASP A 170 -7.05 -4.51 -10.32
C ASP A 170 -7.44 -5.31 -9.08
N TYR A 171 -8.39 -6.26 -9.20
CA TYR A 171 -8.68 -7.21 -8.14
C TYR A 171 -7.44 -8.00 -7.74
N GLU A 172 -6.72 -8.57 -8.72
CA GLU A 172 -5.53 -9.37 -8.49
C GLU A 172 -4.38 -8.56 -7.89
N LEU A 173 -4.24 -7.29 -8.27
CA LEU A 173 -3.28 -6.39 -7.63
C LEU A 173 -3.68 -6.07 -6.18
N GLY A 174 -4.97 -5.87 -5.91
CA GLY A 174 -5.49 -5.73 -4.56
C GLY A 174 -5.20 -6.98 -3.70
N LEU A 175 -5.32 -8.18 -4.29
CA LEU A 175 -4.93 -9.43 -3.62
C LEU A 175 -3.43 -9.49 -3.31
N ALA A 176 -2.58 -9.04 -4.23
CA ALA A 176 -1.13 -8.94 -4.00
C ALA A 176 -0.83 -7.97 -2.84
N GLY A 177 -1.50 -6.82 -2.79
CA GLY A 177 -1.42 -5.87 -1.67
C GLY A 177 -1.84 -6.50 -0.34
N ILE A 178 -2.97 -7.22 -0.32
CA ILE A 178 -3.45 -7.97 0.85
C ILE A 178 -2.44 -9.02 1.30
N ALA A 179 -1.81 -9.75 0.38
CA ALA A 179 -0.78 -10.72 0.74
C ALA A 179 0.41 -10.02 1.40
N PHE A 180 0.94 -8.97 0.77
CA PHE A 180 2.07 -8.18 1.26
C PHE A 180 1.84 -7.60 2.66
N GLY A 181 0.71 -6.90 2.87
CA GLY A 181 0.36 -6.35 4.18
C GLY A 181 0.21 -7.43 5.26
N GLY A 182 -0.20 -8.64 4.87
CA GLY A 182 -0.27 -9.81 5.75
C GLY A 182 1.10 -10.32 6.18
N HIS A 183 2.06 -10.38 5.25
CA HIS A 183 3.44 -10.75 5.53
C HIS A 183 4.12 -9.75 6.48
N LEU A 184 3.97 -8.44 6.24
CA LEU A 184 4.48 -7.40 7.14
C LEU A 184 3.82 -7.45 8.52
N ALA A 185 2.50 -7.69 8.58
CA ALA A 185 1.79 -7.82 9.84
C ALA A 185 2.28 -9.00 10.70
N ARG A 186 2.67 -10.11 10.06
CA ARG A 186 3.30 -11.26 10.74
C ARG A 186 4.73 -10.95 11.17
N GLY A 187 5.53 -10.30 10.31
CA GLY A 187 6.89 -9.87 10.65
C GLY A 187 6.92 -8.92 11.84
N SER A 188 6.04 -7.91 11.84
CA SER A 188 5.84 -7.01 12.98
C SER A 188 5.43 -7.77 14.25
N ALA A 189 4.52 -8.74 14.15
CA ALA A 189 4.11 -9.55 15.30
C ALA A 189 5.26 -10.38 15.88
N LEU A 190 6.12 -10.97 15.04
CA LEU A 190 7.32 -11.71 15.46
C LEU A 190 8.38 -10.80 16.10
N ALA A 191 8.57 -9.60 15.55
CA ALA A 191 9.53 -8.64 16.08
C ALA A 191 9.09 -8.05 17.43
N ASN A 192 7.79 -7.89 17.63
CA ASN A 192 7.20 -7.31 18.85
C ASN A 192 6.80 -8.33 19.92
N LYS A 193 6.66 -9.62 19.57
CA LYS A 193 6.30 -10.69 20.50
C LYS A 193 7.29 -11.82 20.38
N GLN A 194 7.87 -12.20 21.51
CA GLN A 194 8.55 -13.47 21.77
C GLN A 194 7.60 -14.67 21.59
N THR A 195 6.89 -14.79 20.47
CA THR A 195 6.02 -15.94 20.18
C THR A 195 6.86 -17.06 19.57
N LEU A 196 7.01 -18.14 20.34
CA LEU A 196 7.77 -19.37 20.05
C LEU A 196 7.22 -20.23 18.89
N THR A 197 6.19 -19.77 18.19
CA THR A 197 5.72 -20.43 16.96
C THR A 197 6.25 -19.65 15.77
N ALA A 198 7.41 -20.08 15.28
CA ALA A 198 7.99 -19.59 14.05
C ALA A 198 6.99 -19.82 12.90
N TRP A 199 6.50 -18.74 12.31
CA TRP A 199 5.84 -18.82 11.01
C TRP A 199 6.87 -19.31 9.98
N PRO A 200 6.46 -20.07 8.95
CA PRO A 200 7.38 -20.45 7.88
C PRO A 200 8.06 -19.19 7.32
N PRO A 201 9.38 -19.20 7.02
CA PRO A 201 10.08 -18.02 6.50
C PRO A 201 9.42 -17.43 5.25
N SER A 202 8.79 -18.26 4.42
CA SER A 202 8.01 -17.84 3.23
C SER A 202 6.75 -17.02 3.55
N GLN A 203 6.33 -16.96 4.82
CA GLN A 203 5.14 -16.25 5.26
C GLN A 203 5.45 -14.92 5.96
N VAL A 204 6.72 -14.52 6.02
CA VAL A 204 7.18 -13.29 6.68
C VAL A 204 8.03 -12.48 5.70
N ILE A 205 7.84 -11.17 5.69
CA ILE A 205 8.73 -10.23 5.00
C ILE A 205 9.25 -9.25 6.04
N TYR A 206 10.56 -9.05 6.07
CA TYR A 206 11.19 -7.98 6.85
C TYR A 206 11.27 -6.70 6.02
N ILE A 207 11.30 -5.54 6.67
CA ILE A 207 11.25 -4.25 5.95
C ILE A 207 12.38 -4.08 4.92
N ASN A 208 13.57 -4.64 5.20
CA ASN A 208 14.72 -4.61 4.31
C ASN A 208 14.60 -5.54 3.09
N GLN A 209 13.56 -6.36 3.01
CA GLN A 209 13.29 -7.28 1.89
C GLN A 209 12.15 -6.78 0.99
N ILE A 210 11.56 -5.62 1.31
CA ILE A 210 10.35 -5.14 0.63
C ILE A 210 10.60 -4.91 -0.87
N GLY A 211 11.71 -4.27 -1.25
CA GLY A 211 12.01 -4.01 -2.66
C GLY A 211 12.13 -5.29 -3.48
N ASP A 212 12.90 -6.26 -2.99
CA ASP A 212 13.03 -7.58 -3.63
C ASP A 212 11.70 -8.30 -3.75
N TRP A 213 10.86 -8.24 -2.70
CA TRP A 213 9.53 -8.82 -2.75
C TRP A 213 8.66 -8.16 -3.83
N LEU A 214 8.66 -6.82 -3.92
CA LEU A 214 7.90 -6.08 -4.93
C LEU A 214 8.35 -6.48 -6.33
N ARG A 215 9.66 -6.51 -6.60
CA ARG A 215 10.19 -6.93 -7.90
C ARG A 215 9.79 -8.37 -8.24
N ALA A 216 9.92 -9.29 -7.29
CA ALA A 216 9.65 -10.71 -7.52
C ALA A 216 8.15 -11.04 -7.68
N ASN A 217 7.24 -10.30 -7.04
CA ASN A 217 5.81 -10.64 -6.99
C ASN A 217 4.94 -9.72 -7.86
N LEU A 218 5.41 -8.49 -8.11
CA LEU A 218 4.70 -7.51 -8.92
C LEU A 218 5.34 -7.35 -10.30
N GLY A 219 6.61 -7.72 -10.47
CA GLY A 219 7.30 -7.67 -11.75
C GLY A 219 6.84 -8.75 -12.71
N GLY A 220 6.80 -8.42 -13.99
CA GLY A 220 6.90 -9.43 -15.04
C GLY A 220 8.35 -9.85 -15.10
N VAL A 221 8.65 -11.14 -14.86
CA VAL A 221 9.94 -11.68 -15.30
C VAL A 221 10.02 -11.39 -16.81
N PRO A 222 11.13 -10.83 -17.33
CA PRO A 222 11.34 -10.72 -18.76
C PRO A 222 11.11 -12.05 -19.49
#